data_AF-A0A7H0VHC0-F1
#
_entry.id   AF-A0A7H0VHC0-F1
#
_cell.length_a   1.000
_cell.length_b   1.000
_cell.length_c   1.000
_cell.angle_alpha   90.00
_cell.angle_beta   90.00
_cell.angle_gamma   90.00
#
_symmetry.space_group_name_H-M   'P 1'
#
loop_
_entity.id
_entity.type
_entity.pdbx_description
1 polymer ?
#
loop_
_entity_poly.entity_id
_entity_poly.type
_entity_poly.pdbx_seq_one_letter_code
_entity_poly.pdbx_strand_id
1 'polypeptide(L)'
;MKLERRFITLMLVIVVVDLATKLLALNTLPFQQKIFLIGDKISFYLTFNEEATGGQAGYLLEQEFNKNQTLVLNAIAAFILIGFVFMIKKQNIKKLFKWLIIIGIYILTSIILELIKPSLNIEVSTWTASLVSKIAGISIYLTILTFINNSQLKLFFWMVISAGLGNLLSHFYYPYRIVDFINIDGSYELLRIGVFNLADLAFDLGIIGIFVTLIVLTVNKIKSKRLTTNAKNEYANRAD
;
A
#
# COMPACT_ATOMS: atom_id res chain seq x y z
N MET A 1 -7.27 17.35 -15.92
CA MET A 1 -7.88 18.16 -14.84
C MET A 1 -9.19 17.62 -14.25
N LYS A 2 -10.34 17.54 -14.96
CA LYS A 2 -11.62 17.09 -14.33
C LYS A 2 -11.54 15.68 -13.70
N LEU A 3 -10.86 14.72 -14.37
CA LEU A 3 -10.70 13.35 -13.86
C LEU A 3 -9.83 13.29 -12.61
N GLU A 4 -8.75 14.07 -12.55
CA GLU A 4 -7.86 14.11 -11.38
C GLU A 4 -8.56 14.67 -10.15
N ARG A 5 -9.41 15.69 -10.33
CA ARG A 5 -10.24 16.23 -9.24
C ARG A 5 -11.12 15.14 -8.61
N ARG A 6 -11.73 14.26 -9.42
CA ARG A 6 -12.58 13.17 -8.90
C ARG A 6 -11.78 12.20 -8.01
N PHE A 7 -10.56 11.87 -8.38
CA PHE A 7 -9.72 10.98 -7.57
C PHE A 7 -9.27 11.63 -6.27
N ILE A 8 -8.90 12.92 -6.31
CA ILE A 8 -8.57 13.68 -5.11
C ILE A 8 -9.78 13.77 -4.18
N THR A 9 -10.98 14.04 -4.72
CA THR A 9 -12.22 14.06 -3.92
C THR A 9 -12.49 12.71 -3.28
N LEU A 10 -12.36 11.60 -4.02
CA LEU A 10 -12.51 10.26 -3.47
C LEU A 10 -11.51 10.01 -2.34
N MET A 11 -10.24 10.38 -2.55
CA MET A 11 -9.21 10.23 -1.53
C MET A 11 -9.57 10.99 -0.26
N LEU A 12 -9.98 12.27 -0.40
CA LEU A 12 -10.41 13.08 0.74
C LEU A 12 -11.60 12.47 1.46
N VAL A 13 -12.59 11.95 0.73
CA VAL A 13 -13.75 11.28 1.33
C VAL A 13 -13.32 10.06 2.14
N ILE A 14 -12.48 9.18 1.60
CA ILE A 14 -11.98 7.99 2.31
C ILE A 14 -11.23 8.40 3.58
N VAL A 15 -10.31 9.37 3.47
CA VAL A 15 -9.50 9.85 4.61
C VAL A 15 -10.38 10.48 5.69
N VAL A 16 -11.35 11.31 5.31
CA VAL A 16 -12.26 11.97 6.27
C VAL A 16 -13.17 10.97 6.95
N VAL A 17 -13.73 10.00 6.21
CA VAL A 17 -14.60 8.96 6.78
C VAL A 17 -13.81 8.04 7.72
N ASP A 18 -12.60 7.63 7.34
CA ASP A 18 -11.72 6.85 8.23
C ASP A 18 -11.38 7.63 9.51
N LEU A 19 -10.97 8.89 9.39
CA LEU A 19 -10.67 9.74 10.54
C LEU A 19 -11.89 9.92 11.46
N ALA A 20 -13.05 10.25 10.88
CA ALA A 20 -14.27 10.47 11.65
C ALA A 20 -14.72 9.21 12.40
N THR A 21 -14.63 8.04 11.76
CA THR A 21 -14.99 6.77 12.40
C THR A 21 -14.01 6.35 13.48
N LYS A 22 -12.70 6.59 13.32
CA LYS A 22 -11.71 6.39 14.40
C LYS A 22 -11.96 7.29 15.60
N LEU A 23 -12.23 8.58 15.36
CA LEU A 23 -12.56 9.53 16.43
C LEU A 23 -13.87 9.15 17.13
N LEU A 24 -14.88 8.68 16.39
CA LEU A 24 -16.12 8.17 16.99
C LEU A 24 -15.86 6.93 17.84
N ALA A 25 -15.07 5.97 17.33
CA ALA A 25 -14.70 4.76 18.04
C ALA A 25 -13.99 5.09 19.37
N LEU A 26 -13.02 6.01 19.36
CA LEU A 26 -12.31 6.46 20.57
C LEU A 26 -13.24 7.07 21.64
N ASN A 27 -14.32 7.74 21.23
CA ASN A 27 -15.23 8.42 22.15
C ASN A 27 -16.38 7.55 22.64
N THR A 28 -16.69 6.45 21.95
CA THR A 28 -17.93 5.69 22.18
C THR A 28 -17.71 4.22 22.54
N LEU A 29 -16.61 3.62 22.09
CA LEU A 29 -16.34 2.21 22.33
C LEU A 29 -15.48 2.00 23.57
N PRO A 30 -15.82 1.04 24.44
CA PRO A 30 -14.95 0.62 25.53
C PRO A 30 -13.68 -0.05 24.99
N PHE A 31 -12.53 0.29 25.57
CA PHE A 31 -11.23 -0.27 25.17
C PHE A 31 -11.20 -1.79 25.43
N GLN A 32 -10.81 -2.56 24.40
CA GLN A 32 -10.69 -4.03 24.43
C GLN A 32 -11.95 -4.78 24.90
N GLN A 33 -13.14 -4.22 24.65
CA GLN A 33 -14.42 -4.89 24.91
C GLN A 33 -15.22 -5.01 23.60
N LYS A 34 -15.73 -6.21 23.33
CA LYS A 34 -16.54 -6.50 22.13
C LYS A 34 -17.96 -5.93 22.29
N ILE A 35 -18.42 -5.21 21.28
CA ILE A 35 -19.83 -4.82 21.09
C ILE A 35 -20.32 -5.50 19.82
N PHE A 36 -21.19 -6.49 19.96
CA PHE A 36 -21.73 -7.28 18.86
C PHE A 36 -22.71 -6.46 18.01
N LEU A 37 -22.54 -6.52 16.68
CA LEU A 37 -23.38 -5.81 15.70
C LEU A 37 -24.30 -6.75 14.95
N ILE A 38 -23.75 -7.84 14.41
CA ILE A 38 -24.48 -8.82 13.59
C ILE A 38 -24.22 -10.20 14.18
N GLY A 39 -25.04 -10.56 15.18
CA GLY A 39 -24.80 -11.73 16.02
C GLY A 39 -23.36 -11.76 16.52
N ASP A 40 -22.77 -12.95 16.59
CA ASP A 40 -21.39 -13.13 17.07
C ASP A 40 -20.33 -12.95 15.97
N LYS A 41 -20.74 -12.67 14.73
CA LYS A 41 -19.84 -12.65 13.56
C LYS A 41 -19.13 -11.32 13.35
N ILE A 42 -19.82 -10.21 13.61
CA ILE A 42 -19.26 -8.86 13.44
C ILE A 42 -19.45 -8.10 14.73
N SER A 43 -18.36 -7.56 15.25
CA SER A 43 -18.34 -6.77 16.49
C SER A 43 -17.47 -5.55 16.32
N PHE A 44 -17.83 -4.46 17.00
CA PHE A 44 -16.85 -3.42 17.30
C PHE A 44 -15.96 -3.85 18.45
N TYR A 45 -14.65 -3.61 18.33
CA TYR A 45 -13.66 -3.93 19.35
C TYR A 45 -12.53 -2.91 19.27
N LEU A 46 -12.54 -1.92 20.15
CA LEU A 46 -11.53 -0.86 20.12
C LEU A 46 -10.17 -1.37 20.62
N THR A 47 -9.16 -1.28 19.77
CA THR A 47 -7.78 -1.58 20.11
C THR A 47 -6.82 -0.59 19.44
N PHE A 48 -5.60 -0.53 19.92
CA PHE A 48 -4.54 0.29 19.33
C PHE A 48 -3.48 -0.62 18.74
N ASN A 49 -3.21 -0.45 17.45
CA ASN A 49 -2.17 -1.21 16.79
C ASN A 49 -0.82 -0.72 17.28
N GLU A 50 -0.09 -1.59 17.97
CA GLU A 50 1.29 -1.31 18.37
C GLU A 50 2.25 -1.51 17.20
N GLU A 51 1.82 -2.17 16.12
CA GLU A 51 2.69 -2.49 15.01
C GLU A 51 2.68 -1.41 13.92
N ALA A 52 3.89 -0.96 13.58
CA ALA A 52 4.15 0.02 12.53
C ALA A 52 3.64 -0.40 11.13
N THR A 53 3.44 -1.70 10.89
CA THR A 53 3.14 -2.26 9.55
C THR A 53 1.91 -3.17 9.52
N GLY A 54 1.13 -3.22 10.60
CA GLY A 54 0.00 -4.14 10.75
C GLY A 54 0.43 -5.58 11.09
N GLY A 55 -0.47 -6.33 11.72
CA GLY A 55 -0.20 -7.66 12.32
C GLY A 55 0.48 -8.68 11.40
N GLN A 56 0.22 -8.62 10.09
CA GLN A 56 0.82 -9.55 9.12
C GLN A 56 2.31 -9.28 8.90
N ALA A 57 2.70 -8.01 8.79
CA ALA A 57 4.09 -7.64 8.60
C ALA A 57 4.87 -7.74 9.92
N GLY A 58 4.21 -7.59 11.07
CA GLY A 58 4.82 -7.86 12.36
C GLY A 58 5.26 -9.30 12.50
N TYR A 59 4.41 -10.27 12.17
CA TYR A 59 4.76 -11.69 12.22
C TYR A 59 5.99 -12.05 11.36
N LEU A 60 6.11 -11.46 10.17
CA LEU A 60 7.29 -11.66 9.32
C LEU A 60 8.56 -11.04 9.90
N LEU A 61 8.43 -9.99 10.72
CA LEU A 61 9.54 -9.25 11.31
C LEU A 61 9.80 -9.61 12.79
N GLU A 62 8.96 -10.42 13.42
CA GLU A 62 9.12 -10.88 14.81
C GLU A 62 10.40 -11.69 15.01
N GLN A 63 10.94 -12.26 13.94
CA GLN A 63 12.23 -12.97 13.98
C GLN A 63 13.45 -12.05 13.82
N GLU A 64 13.26 -10.76 13.55
CA GLU A 64 14.37 -9.85 13.35
C GLU A 64 14.82 -9.15 14.64
N PHE A 65 16.12 -9.20 14.89
CA PHE A 65 16.79 -8.32 15.83
C PHE A 65 16.63 -6.87 15.31
N ASN A 66 15.79 -6.08 15.99
CA ASN A 66 15.52 -4.66 15.71
C ASN A 66 14.56 -4.34 14.53
N LYS A 67 13.34 -4.90 14.54
CA LYS A 67 12.22 -4.61 13.60
C LYS A 67 12.06 -3.13 13.22
N ASN A 68 12.06 -2.22 14.20
CA ASN A 68 11.85 -0.79 13.97
C ASN A 68 12.96 -0.16 13.13
N GLN A 69 14.20 -0.58 13.35
CA GLN A 69 15.34 -0.15 12.56
C GLN A 69 15.22 -0.63 11.11
N THR A 70 14.84 -1.89 10.88
CA THR A 70 14.59 -2.43 9.52
C THR A 70 13.58 -1.60 8.75
N LEU A 71 12.48 -1.20 9.40
CA LEU A 71 11.45 -0.37 8.78
C LEU A 71 11.96 1.00 8.35
N VAL A 72 12.78 1.65 9.19
CA VAL A 72 13.39 2.94 8.84
C VAL A 72 14.40 2.80 7.71
N LEU A 73 15.22 1.75 7.72
CA LEU A 73 16.18 1.50 6.64
C LEU A 73 15.45 1.25 5.31
N ASN A 74 14.38 0.46 5.31
CA ASN A 74 13.55 0.23 4.13
C ASN A 74 12.89 1.52 3.61
N ALA A 75 12.46 2.41 4.52
CA ALA A 75 11.94 3.72 4.14
C ALA A 75 13.02 4.61 3.50
N ILE A 76 14.25 4.59 4.01
CA ILE A 76 15.38 5.30 3.39
C ILE A 76 15.64 4.75 1.97
N ALA A 77 15.67 3.43 1.80
CA ALA A 77 15.81 2.80 0.49
C ALA A 77 14.71 3.25 -0.47
N ALA A 78 13.46 3.30 0.00
CA ALA A 78 12.33 3.78 -0.76
C ALA A 78 12.51 5.23 -1.24
N PHE A 79 12.97 6.14 -0.38
CA PHE A 79 13.20 7.54 -0.77
C PHE A 79 14.34 7.68 -1.79
N ILE A 80 15.43 6.92 -1.62
CA ILE A 80 16.53 6.86 -2.60
C ILE A 80 15.99 6.40 -3.97
N LEU A 81 15.18 5.33 -3.97
CA LEU A 81 14.57 4.78 -5.17
C LEU A 81 13.68 5.81 -5.87
N ILE A 82 12.84 6.54 -5.11
CA ILE A 82 11.97 7.59 -5.64
C ILE A 82 12.79 8.70 -6.32
N GLY A 83 13.82 9.23 -5.63
CA GLY A 83 14.69 10.25 -6.20
C GLY A 83 15.33 9.80 -7.51
N PHE A 84 15.76 8.54 -7.55
CA PHE A 84 16.35 7.94 -8.73
C PHE A 84 15.35 7.75 -9.89
N VAL A 85 14.12 7.30 -9.58
CA VAL A 85 13.04 7.17 -10.55
C VAL A 85 12.76 8.51 -11.25
N PHE A 86 12.72 9.61 -10.49
CA PHE A 86 12.53 10.94 -11.07
C PHE A 86 13.72 11.41 -11.93
N MET A 87 14.95 11.11 -11.50
CA MET A 87 16.15 11.41 -12.27
C MET A 87 16.16 10.66 -13.61
N ILE A 88 15.89 9.35 -13.61
CA ILE A 88 15.84 8.52 -14.81
C ILE A 88 14.67 8.87 -15.73
N LYS A 89 13.55 9.33 -15.18
CA LYS A 89 12.36 9.70 -15.98
C LYS A 89 12.73 10.70 -17.08
N LYS A 90 13.64 11.64 -16.80
CA LYS A 90 14.11 12.68 -17.74
C LYS A 90 15.11 12.19 -18.79
N GLN A 91 15.74 11.03 -18.59
CA GLN A 91 16.79 10.54 -19.47
C GLN A 91 16.23 9.88 -20.74
N ASN A 92 16.91 10.05 -21.88
CA ASN A 92 16.53 9.41 -23.15
C ASN A 92 17.06 7.96 -23.25
N ILE A 93 16.71 7.14 -22.26
CA ILE A 93 17.11 5.73 -22.18
C ILE A 93 15.91 4.86 -22.55
N LYS A 94 16.13 3.72 -23.23
CA LYS A 94 15.05 2.78 -23.56
C LYS A 94 14.36 2.31 -22.27
N LYS A 95 13.03 2.18 -22.32
CA LYS A 95 12.17 1.87 -21.15
C LYS A 95 12.63 0.63 -20.37
N LEU A 96 13.06 -0.43 -21.05
CA LEU A 96 13.54 -1.66 -20.40
C LEU A 96 14.75 -1.39 -19.48
N PHE A 97 15.75 -0.67 -19.98
CA PHE A 97 16.94 -0.33 -19.19
C PHE A 97 16.61 0.55 -17.99
N LYS A 98 15.65 1.48 -18.12
CA LYS A 98 15.19 2.27 -16.96
C LYS A 98 14.72 1.38 -15.81
N TRP A 99 13.90 0.35 -16.11
CA TRP A 99 13.44 -0.60 -15.11
C TRP A 99 14.58 -1.43 -14.52
N LEU A 100 15.50 -1.93 -15.35
CA LEU A 100 16.65 -2.70 -14.86
C LEU A 100 17.52 -1.87 -13.91
N ILE A 101 17.76 -0.59 -14.20
CA ILE A 101 18.55 0.26 -13.31
C ILE A 101 17.79 0.54 -12.00
N ILE A 102 16.49 0.81 -12.05
CA ILE A 102 15.66 0.99 -10.84
C ILE A 102 15.73 -0.26 -9.95
N ILE A 103 15.56 -1.46 -10.53
CA ILE A 103 15.64 -2.74 -9.81
C ILE A 103 17.05 -2.94 -9.24
N GLY A 104 18.09 -2.72 -10.05
CA GLY A 104 19.48 -2.87 -9.64
C GLY A 104 19.84 -1.97 -8.46
N ILE A 105 19.38 -0.72 -8.46
CA ILE A 105 19.59 0.21 -7.34
C ILE A 105 18.83 -0.23 -6.10
N TYR A 106 17.58 -0.65 -6.23
CA TYR A 106 16.83 -1.17 -5.09
C TYR A 106 17.56 -2.34 -4.42
N ILE A 107 18.03 -3.31 -5.21
CA ILE A 107 18.80 -4.46 -4.72
C ILE A 107 20.09 -3.98 -4.04
N LEU A 108 20.87 -3.13 -4.71
CA LEU A 108 22.14 -2.61 -4.18
C LEU A 108 21.93 -1.85 -2.86
N THR A 109 20.94 -0.97 -2.80
CA THR A 109 20.61 -0.22 -1.57
C THR A 109 20.17 -1.15 -0.45
N SER A 110 19.37 -2.18 -0.75
CA SER A 110 18.94 -3.16 0.26
C SER A 110 20.13 -3.94 0.84
N ILE A 111 21.06 -4.39 -0.02
CA ILE A 111 22.29 -5.07 0.41
C ILE A 111 23.15 -4.15 1.30
N ILE A 112 23.35 -2.90 0.89
CA ILE A 112 24.15 -1.92 1.65
C ILE A 112 23.53 -1.68 3.04
N LEU A 113 22.21 -1.52 3.11
CA LEU A 113 21.52 -1.28 4.37
C LEU A 113 21.62 -2.49 5.31
N GLU A 114 21.50 -3.70 4.78
CA GLU A 114 21.66 -4.92 5.58
C GLU A 114 23.09 -5.06 6.13
N LEU A 115 24.11 -4.69 5.35
CA LEU A 115 25.51 -4.70 5.80
C LEU A 115 25.79 -3.66 6.91
N ILE A 116 25.11 -2.51 6.87
CA ILE A 116 25.31 -1.42 7.83
C ILE A 116 24.43 -1.62 9.09
N LYS A 117 23.33 -2.38 8.99
CA LYS A 117 22.35 -2.60 10.07
C LYS A 117 22.99 -3.00 11.41
N PRO A 118 23.93 -3.98 11.48
CA PRO A 118 24.55 -4.37 12.76
C PRO A 118 25.39 -3.26 13.41
N SER A 119 25.91 -2.32 12.62
CA SER A 119 26.77 -1.22 13.08
C SER A 119 25.96 -0.03 13.59
N LEU A 120 24.69 0.07 13.21
CA LEU A 120 23.79 1.12 13.63
C LEU A 120 23.12 0.71 14.95
N ASN A 121 23.79 0.98 16.07
CA ASN A 121 23.22 0.77 17.40
C ASN A 121 22.25 1.90 17.79
N ILE A 122 21.25 2.15 16.94
CA ILE A 122 20.26 3.21 17.11
C ILE A 122 18.93 2.53 17.47
N GLU A 123 18.44 2.80 18.68
CA GLU A 123 17.10 2.43 19.08
C GLU A 123 16.08 3.32 18.38
N VAL A 124 15.23 2.72 17.55
CA VAL A 124 14.15 3.42 16.85
C VAL A 124 12.85 3.10 17.57
N SER A 125 12.13 4.15 18.00
CA SER A 125 10.81 3.98 18.59
C SER A 125 9.80 3.47 17.56
N THR A 126 8.82 2.68 18.01
CA THR A 126 7.80 2.11 17.13
C THR A 126 6.96 3.19 16.44
N TRP A 127 6.71 4.30 17.13
CA TRP A 127 6.05 5.47 16.57
C TRP A 127 6.83 6.05 15.38
N THR A 128 8.15 6.26 15.53
CA THR A 128 9.00 6.79 14.45
C THR A 128 9.06 5.83 13.28
N ALA A 129 9.24 4.54 13.53
CA ALA A 129 9.27 3.51 12.48
C ALA A 129 7.95 3.47 11.70
N SER A 130 6.81 3.53 12.39
CA SER A 130 5.47 3.58 11.80
C SER A 130 5.24 4.84 10.95
N LEU A 131 5.59 6.01 11.49
CA LEU A 131 5.42 7.28 10.79
C LEU A 131 6.25 7.29 9.49
N VAL A 132 7.54 6.97 9.59
CA VAL A 132 8.49 7.02 8.48
C VAL A 132 8.14 5.99 7.41
N SER A 133 7.75 4.76 7.78
CA SER A 133 7.36 3.72 6.83
C SER A 133 6.09 4.10 6.05
N LYS A 134 5.10 4.72 6.70
CA LYS A 134 3.87 5.19 6.03
C LYS A 134 4.15 6.32 5.05
N ILE A 135 4.96 7.31 5.44
CA ILE A 135 5.35 8.40 4.54
C ILE A 135 6.08 7.83 3.31
N ALA A 136 7.00 6.89 3.52
CA ALA A 136 7.71 6.22 2.43
C ALA A 136 6.75 5.44 1.52
N GLY A 137 5.84 4.65 2.08
CA GLY A 137 4.82 3.91 1.33
C GLY A 137 3.94 4.82 0.47
N ILE A 138 3.38 5.87 1.06
CA ILE A 138 2.57 6.88 0.35
C ILE A 138 3.38 7.49 -0.80
N SER A 139 4.65 7.83 -0.54
CA SER A 139 5.53 8.44 -1.53
C SER A 139 5.83 7.49 -2.70
N ILE A 140 6.01 6.19 -2.43
CA ILE A 140 6.17 5.16 -3.47
C ILE A 140 4.90 5.11 -4.34
N TYR A 141 3.73 4.99 -3.73
CA TYR A 141 2.47 4.88 -4.48
C TYR A 141 2.16 6.13 -5.30
N LEU A 142 2.42 7.33 -4.77
CA LEU A 142 2.34 8.59 -5.53
C LEU A 142 3.31 8.60 -6.71
N THR A 143 4.53 8.12 -6.53
CA THR A 143 5.52 8.03 -7.60
C THR A 143 5.06 7.09 -8.71
N ILE A 144 4.56 5.91 -8.35
CA ILE A 144 4.00 4.92 -9.30
C ILE A 144 2.82 5.52 -10.06
N LEU A 145 1.93 6.26 -9.39
CA LEU A 145 0.78 6.91 -9.99
C LEU A 145 1.16 7.83 -11.17
N THR A 146 2.34 8.44 -11.14
CA THR A 146 2.85 9.29 -12.24
C THR A 146 3.15 8.54 -13.55
N PHE A 147 3.16 7.21 -13.52
CA PHE A 147 3.41 6.33 -14.67
C PHE A 147 2.15 5.59 -15.14
N ILE A 148 1.06 5.65 -14.39
CA ILE A 148 -0.18 4.97 -14.73
C ILE A 148 -1.01 5.86 -15.65
N ASN A 149 -1.42 5.33 -16.80
CA ASN A 149 -2.34 6.01 -17.71
C ASN A 149 -3.79 5.50 -17.59
N ASN A 150 -3.98 4.26 -17.11
CA ASN A 150 -5.30 3.65 -16.98
C ASN A 150 -6.06 4.23 -15.77
N SER A 151 -7.29 4.72 -16.01
CA SER A 151 -8.10 5.38 -14.98
C SER A 151 -8.55 4.44 -13.86
N GLN A 152 -8.83 3.17 -14.16
CA GLN A 152 -9.22 2.17 -13.15
C GLN A 152 -8.03 1.84 -12.24
N LEU A 153 -6.83 1.66 -12.79
CA LEU A 153 -5.63 1.51 -11.97
C LEU A 153 -5.40 2.76 -11.11
N LYS A 154 -5.54 3.97 -11.65
CA LYS A 154 -5.42 5.20 -10.84
C LYS A 154 -6.40 5.20 -9.68
N LEU A 155 -7.66 4.83 -9.91
CA LEU A 155 -8.68 4.74 -8.87
C LEU A 155 -8.20 3.90 -7.68
N PHE A 156 -7.74 2.68 -7.95
CA PHE A 156 -7.31 1.75 -6.91
C PHE A 156 -6.00 2.18 -6.22
N PHE A 157 -5.06 2.77 -6.96
CA PHE A 157 -3.86 3.38 -6.35
C PHE A 157 -4.23 4.55 -5.43
N TRP A 158 -5.21 5.38 -5.80
CA TRP A 158 -5.72 6.43 -4.92
C TRP A 158 -6.37 5.87 -3.66
N MET A 159 -7.09 4.74 -3.73
CA MET A 159 -7.60 4.07 -2.52
C MET A 159 -6.47 3.63 -1.58
N VAL A 160 -5.41 3.01 -2.12
CA VAL A 160 -4.22 2.60 -1.34
C VAL A 160 -3.52 3.81 -0.70
N ILE A 161 -3.36 4.91 -1.44
CA ILE A 161 -2.80 6.17 -0.91
C ILE A 161 -3.69 6.74 0.19
N SER A 162 -5.01 6.71 0.01
CA SER A 162 -5.99 7.18 1.00
C SER A 162 -5.90 6.40 2.29
N ALA A 163 -5.78 5.08 2.19
CA ALA A 163 -5.57 4.20 3.34
C ALA A 163 -4.28 4.58 4.09
N GLY A 164 -3.17 4.72 3.37
CA GLY A 164 -1.90 5.17 3.94
C GLY A 164 -2.03 6.50 4.69
N LEU A 165 -2.74 7.48 4.11
CA LEU A 165 -2.99 8.79 4.73
C LEU A 165 -3.89 8.70 5.96
N GLY A 166 -5.01 7.98 5.91
CA GLY A 166 -5.91 7.81 7.07
C GLY A 166 -5.19 7.17 8.26
N ASN A 167 -4.38 6.15 7.98
CA ASN A 167 -3.55 5.47 8.96
C ASN A 167 -2.30 6.26 9.40
N LEU A 168 -1.83 7.23 8.59
CA LEU A 168 -0.79 8.18 8.97
C LEU A 168 -1.33 9.22 9.95
N LEU A 169 -2.56 9.71 9.72
CA LEU A 169 -3.21 10.73 10.56
C LEU A 169 -3.35 10.32 12.02
N SER A 170 -3.49 9.03 12.31
CA SER A 170 -3.51 8.48 13.67
C SER A 170 -2.28 8.79 14.53
N HIS A 171 -1.17 9.26 13.93
CA HIS A 171 0.03 9.68 14.65
C HIS A 171 -0.03 11.12 15.15
N PHE A 172 -1.10 11.87 14.81
CA PHE A 172 -1.24 13.30 15.13
C PHE A 172 -2.37 13.59 16.13
N TYR A 173 -3.05 12.58 16.65
CA TYR A 173 -4.05 12.71 17.72
C TYR A 173 -3.92 11.57 18.72
N TYR A 174 -4.31 11.82 19.98
CA TYR A 174 -4.28 10.80 21.04
C TYR A 174 -5.12 9.57 20.63
N PRO A 175 -4.61 8.33 20.75
CA PRO A 175 -3.44 7.90 21.55
C PRO A 175 -2.09 7.89 20.79
N TYR A 176 -1.98 8.59 19.67
CA TYR A 176 -0.79 8.62 18.80
C TYR A 176 -0.41 7.24 18.24
N ARG A 177 -1.42 6.39 18.02
CA ARG A 177 -1.32 5.03 17.50
C ARG A 177 -2.47 4.78 16.54
N ILE A 178 -2.31 3.80 15.65
CA ILE A 178 -3.37 3.41 14.72
C ILE A 178 -4.55 2.86 15.54
N VAL A 179 -5.75 3.38 15.27
CA VAL A 179 -6.98 3.00 15.95
C VAL A 179 -7.70 1.97 15.10
N ASP A 180 -7.84 0.77 15.64
CA ASP A 180 -8.56 -0.34 15.00
C ASP A 180 -9.82 -0.65 15.82
N PHE A 181 -10.93 -0.91 15.14
CA PHE A 181 -12.22 -1.02 15.83
C PHE A 181 -13.22 -1.99 15.21
N ILE A 182 -12.94 -2.54 14.02
CA ILE A 182 -13.80 -3.52 13.36
C ILE A 182 -13.20 -4.91 13.55
N ASN A 183 -13.98 -5.82 14.12
CA ASN A 183 -13.59 -7.21 14.31
C ASN A 183 -14.60 -8.15 13.66
N ILE A 184 -14.09 -9.12 12.89
CA ILE A 184 -14.89 -10.19 12.29
C ILE A 184 -14.45 -11.51 12.93
N ASP A 185 -15.37 -12.22 13.54
CA ASP A 185 -15.05 -13.48 14.23
C ASP A 185 -14.65 -14.56 13.19
N GLY A 186 -13.57 -15.29 13.47
CA GLY A 186 -13.00 -16.28 12.54
C GLY A 186 -12.13 -15.69 11.41
N SER A 187 -12.08 -14.35 11.23
CA SER A 187 -11.29 -13.77 10.13
C SER A 187 -9.80 -13.90 10.34
N TYR A 188 -9.35 -13.94 11.60
CA TYR A 188 -7.94 -14.11 11.91
C TYR A 188 -7.45 -15.53 11.58
N GLU A 189 -8.25 -16.55 11.88
CA GLU A 189 -7.91 -17.95 11.61
C GLU A 189 -7.90 -18.25 10.11
N LEU A 190 -8.88 -17.71 9.37
CA LEU A 190 -9.06 -17.98 7.95
C LEU A 190 -8.14 -17.13 7.06
N LEU A 191 -8.02 -15.85 7.37
CA LEU A 191 -7.40 -14.85 6.50
C LEU A 191 -6.26 -14.08 7.18
N ARG A 192 -5.96 -14.37 8.45
CA ARG A 192 -5.00 -13.59 9.27
C ARG A 192 -5.35 -12.11 9.28
N ILE A 193 -6.65 -11.81 9.25
CA ILE A 193 -7.20 -10.45 9.39
C ILE A 193 -7.54 -10.27 10.86
N GLY A 194 -6.75 -9.46 11.56
CA GLY A 194 -7.02 -9.04 12.92
C GLY A 194 -8.11 -7.97 12.99
N VAL A 195 -8.15 -7.23 14.08
CA VAL A 195 -9.00 -6.04 14.19
C VAL A 195 -8.47 -4.99 13.21
N PHE A 196 -9.36 -4.34 12.47
CA PHE A 196 -8.98 -3.40 11.42
C PHE A 196 -9.84 -2.12 11.45
N ASN A 197 -9.53 -1.17 10.58
CA ASN A 197 -10.28 0.07 10.40
C ASN A 197 -10.67 0.29 8.92
N LEU A 198 -11.33 1.41 8.61
CA LEU A 198 -11.78 1.68 7.24
C LEU A 198 -10.64 1.97 6.27
N ALA A 199 -9.52 2.52 6.74
CA ALA A 199 -8.32 2.63 5.92
C ALA A 199 -7.79 1.25 5.50
N ASP A 200 -7.74 0.26 6.38
CA ASP A 200 -7.27 -1.09 6.04
C ASP A 200 -8.19 -1.75 5.00
N LEU A 201 -9.51 -1.61 5.15
CA LEU A 201 -10.47 -2.09 4.15
C LEU A 201 -10.26 -1.40 2.79
N ALA A 202 -10.02 -0.08 2.78
CA ALA A 202 -9.72 0.66 1.55
C ALA A 202 -8.40 0.21 0.91
N PHE A 203 -7.40 -0.14 1.71
CA PHE A 203 -6.14 -0.72 1.26
C PHE A 203 -6.38 -2.05 0.56
N ASP A 204 -7.06 -3.00 1.22
CA ASP A 204 -7.32 -4.33 0.69
C ASP A 204 -8.12 -4.28 -0.62
N LEU A 205 -9.20 -3.49 -0.66
CA LEU A 205 -9.97 -3.29 -1.88
C LEU A 205 -9.15 -2.63 -3.00
N GLY A 206 -8.26 -1.69 -2.65
CA GLY A 206 -7.33 -1.09 -3.59
C GLY A 206 -6.36 -2.11 -4.17
N ILE A 207 -5.72 -2.92 -3.34
CA ILE A 207 -4.78 -3.96 -3.77
C ILE A 207 -5.48 -5.01 -4.65
N ILE A 208 -6.63 -5.55 -4.22
CA ILE A 208 -7.43 -6.51 -5.00
C ILE A 208 -7.81 -5.89 -6.35
N GLY A 209 -8.28 -4.64 -6.36
CA GLY A 209 -8.65 -3.92 -7.57
C GLY A 209 -7.48 -3.73 -8.54
N ILE A 210 -6.27 -3.43 -8.03
CA ILE A 210 -5.05 -3.36 -8.84
C ILE A 210 -4.79 -4.71 -9.52
N PHE A 211 -4.77 -5.81 -8.76
CA PHE A 211 -4.50 -7.15 -9.31
C PHE A 211 -5.51 -7.55 -10.37
N VAL A 212 -6.81 -7.43 -10.08
CA VAL A 212 -7.87 -7.75 -11.04
C VAL A 212 -7.73 -6.92 -12.31
N THR A 213 -7.48 -5.62 -12.19
CA THR A 213 -7.31 -4.73 -13.36
C THR A 213 -6.10 -5.13 -14.19
N LEU A 214 -4.97 -5.46 -13.56
CA LEU A 214 -3.76 -5.91 -14.27
C LEU A 214 -3.99 -7.23 -15.02
N ILE A 215 -4.71 -8.18 -14.42
CA ILE A 215 -5.08 -9.45 -15.08
C ILE A 215 -5.94 -9.18 -16.31
N VAL A 216 -7.00 -8.36 -16.17
CA VAL A 216 -7.90 -8.00 -17.29
C VAL A 216 -7.13 -7.32 -18.42
N LEU A 217 -6.27 -6.34 -18.11
CA LEU A 217 -5.44 -5.66 -19.10
C LEU A 217 -4.50 -6.62 -19.83
N THR A 218 -3.92 -7.58 -19.11
CA THR A 218 -3.02 -8.59 -19.67
C THR A 218 -3.76 -9.52 -20.61
N VAL A 219 -4.91 -10.07 -20.19
CA VAL A 219 -5.75 -10.95 -21.02
C VAL A 219 -6.20 -10.25 -22.29
N ASN A 220 -6.66 -8.99 -22.18
CA ASN A 220 -7.11 -8.21 -23.34
C ASN A 220 -5.97 -7.94 -24.33
N LYS A 221 -4.75 -7.68 -23.84
CA LYS A 221 -3.56 -7.50 -24.67
C LYS A 221 -3.16 -8.78 -25.40
N ILE A 222 -3.26 -9.95 -24.76
CA ILE A 222 -2.98 -11.25 -25.39
C ILE A 222 -4.01 -11.53 -26.49
N LYS A 223 -5.30 -11.30 -26.21
CA LYS A 223 -6.39 -11.48 -27.19
C LYS A 223 -6.20 -10.58 -28.42
N SER A 224 -5.91 -9.28 -28.24
CA SER A 224 -5.72 -8.36 -29.36
C SER A 224 -4.51 -8.71 -30.24
N LYS A 225 -3.43 -9.21 -29.63
CA LYS A 225 -2.25 -9.69 -30.38
C LYS A 225 -2.58 -10.91 -31.24
N ARG A 226 -3.37 -11.87 -30.72
CA ARG A 226 -3.80 -13.05 -31.49
C ARG A 226 -4.67 -12.65 -32.68
N LEU A 227 -5.63 -11.75 -32.48
CA LEU A 227 -6.51 -11.28 -33.55
C LEU A 227 -5.73 -10.58 -34.67
N THR A 228 -4.76 -9.74 -34.32
CA THR A 228 -3.92 -9.05 -35.32
C THR A 228 -2.98 -10.01 -36.06
N THR A 229 -2.46 -11.05 -35.40
CA THR A 229 -1.68 -12.11 -36.07
C THR A 229 -2.54 -12.94 -37.02
N ASN A 230 -3.74 -13.36 -36.60
CA ASN A 230 -4.64 -14.14 -37.44
C ASN A 230 -5.07 -13.37 -38.69
N ALA A 231 -5.45 -12.10 -38.54
CA ALA A 231 -5.80 -11.25 -39.67
C ALA A 231 -4.64 -11.14 -40.68
N LYS A 232 -3.41 -10.92 -40.21
CA LYS A 232 -2.23 -10.87 -41.09
C LYS A 232 -2.01 -12.16 -41.88
N ASN A 233 -2.22 -13.31 -41.25
CA ASN A 233 -2.07 -14.61 -41.91
C ASN A 233 -3.18 -14.84 -42.96
N GLU A 234 -4.42 -14.44 -42.67
CA GLU A 234 -5.52 -14.50 -43.65
C GLU A 234 -5.29 -13.62 -44.87
N TYR A 235 -4.71 -12.42 -44.69
CA TYR A 235 -4.35 -11.56 -45.82
C TYR A 235 -3.21 -12.14 -46.66
N ALA A 236 -2.19 -12.75 -46.04
CA ALA A 236 -1.10 -13.40 -46.76
C ALA A 236 -1.59 -14.56 -47.64
N ASN A 237 -2.45 -15.43 -47.09
CA ASN A 237 -2.99 -16.58 -47.81
C ASN A 237 -3.95 -16.24 -48.97
N ARG A 238 -4.45 -14.99 -49.04
CA ARG A 238 -5.30 -14.52 -50.17
C ARG A 238 -4.49 -13.86 -51.29
N ALA A 239 -3.22 -13.57 -51.06
CA ALA A 239 -2.35 -12.92 -52.03
C ALA A 239 -1.58 -13.92 -52.92
N ASP A 240 -1.59 -15.20 -52.54
CA ASP A 240 -1.02 -16.34 -53.28
C ASP A 240 -2.10 -17.03 -54.16
#